data_AF-A0AAN8EUI9-F1
#
_entry.id   AF-A0AAN8EUI9-F1
#
_cell.length_a   1.000
_cell.length_b   1.000
_cell.length_c   1.000
_cell.angle_alpha   90.00
_cell.angle_beta   90.00
_cell.angle_gamma   90.00
#
_symmetry.space_group_name_H-M   'P 1'
#
loop_
_entity.id
_entity.type
_entity.pdbx_description
1 polymer ?
#
loop_
_entity_poly.entity_id
_entity_poly.type
_entity_poly.pdbx_seq_one_letter_code
_entity_poly.pdbx_strand_id
1 'polypeptide(L)'
;MAEPLQEQLRDYCAMLVAKIGNSDEPNEEERQSLIETEEGSWVDSLARLVVAVPPPPPVNEMELAIKKGTRNFRDMIINMLREWALGSFIESNELIRKMFHLLLRQYSGIRELQDAMAQTYVLHERNNEDVQDFIIYLIQIRELLTVQFEHTEEAILKRGLWKLMNNRIFFQHPDLMRLLSVHENVMTIMMNILTAQQGAVEHEGEEVKEKTPLKVCTRLR
;
A
#
# COMPACT_ATOMS: atom_id res chain seq x y z
N MET A 1 5.30 37.57 18.03
CA MET A 1 4.36 36.94 18.99
C MET A 1 4.04 35.47 18.67
N ALA A 2 4.84 34.75 17.86
CA ALA A 2 4.71 33.30 17.71
C ALA A 2 6.08 32.61 17.50
N GLU A 3 7.17 33.22 17.97
CA GLU A 3 8.52 32.64 17.93
C GLU A 3 8.60 31.24 18.56
N PRO A 4 7.96 30.94 19.71
CA PRO A 4 8.07 29.59 20.29
C PRO A 4 7.38 28.52 19.44
N LEU A 5 6.30 28.85 18.74
CA LEU A 5 5.62 27.90 17.86
C LEU A 5 6.44 27.63 16.58
N GLN A 6 7.13 28.65 16.08
CA GLN A 6 8.02 28.51 14.93
C GLN A 6 9.24 27.66 15.28
N GLU A 7 9.79 27.83 16.48
CA GLU A 7 10.89 27.01 17.00
C GLU A 7 10.47 25.54 17.14
N GLN A 8 9.32 25.28 17.79
CA GLN A 8 8.77 23.93 17.91
C GLN A 8 8.53 23.24 16.56
N LEU A 9 8.05 23.99 15.55
CA LEU A 9 7.85 23.43 14.21
C LEU A 9 9.18 23.11 13.53
N ARG A 10 10.20 23.96 13.68
CA ARG A 10 11.55 23.69 13.17
C ARG A 10 12.18 22.47 13.82
N ASP A 11 12.02 22.33 15.14
CA ASP A 11 12.49 21.16 15.88
C ASP A 11 11.78 19.89 15.41
N TYR A 12 10.46 19.94 15.22
CA TYR A 12 9.71 18.81 14.66
C TYR A 12 10.17 18.43 13.25
N CYS A 13 10.35 19.41 12.36
CA CYS A 13 10.88 19.16 11.02
C CYS A 13 12.29 18.55 11.06
N ALA A 14 13.17 19.02 11.95
CA ALA A 14 14.50 18.46 12.12
C ALA A 14 14.45 17.00 12.62
N MET A 15 13.58 16.70 13.60
CA MET A 15 13.35 15.33 14.07
C MET A 15 12.83 14.41 12.96
N LEU A 16 11.91 14.90 12.13
CA LEU A 16 11.33 14.14 11.03
C LEU A 16 12.38 13.81 9.94
N VAL A 17 13.21 14.79 9.55
CA VAL A 17 14.32 14.57 8.60
C VAL A 17 15.33 13.56 9.15
N ALA A 18 15.68 13.68 10.43
CA ALA A 18 16.57 12.72 11.09
C ALA A 18 15.98 11.30 11.10
N LYS A 19 14.67 11.16 11.28
CA LYS A 19 14.00 9.85 11.29
C LYS A 19 13.94 9.19 9.91
N ILE A 20 13.77 9.97 8.86
CA ILE A 20 13.76 9.51 7.47
C ILE A 20 15.16 9.07 7.02
N GLY A 21 16.21 9.41 7.78
CA GLY A 21 17.59 9.07 7.45
C GLY A 21 18.15 9.94 6.31
N ASN A 22 17.60 11.13 6.13
CA ASN A 22 18.12 12.15 5.21
C ASN A 22 18.92 13.23 5.96
N SER A 23 19.63 12.82 7.01
CA SER A 23 20.56 13.69 7.72
C SER A 23 21.83 13.85 6.87
N ASP A 24 22.25 15.11 6.69
CA ASP A 24 23.51 15.54 6.06
C ASP A 24 24.72 15.12 6.90
N GLU A 25 24.86 13.83 7.20
CA GLU A 25 26.13 13.34 7.71
C GLU A 25 27.11 13.27 6.53
N PRO A 26 28.33 13.81 6.66
CA PRO A 26 29.37 13.72 5.65
C PRO A 26 29.83 12.25 5.57
N ASN A 27 29.05 11.44 4.86
CA ASN A 27 29.07 9.98 4.98
C ASN A 27 29.91 9.29 3.89
N GLU A 28 30.91 9.97 3.33
CA GLU A 28 31.90 9.30 2.49
C GLU A 28 32.95 8.57 3.33
N GLU A 29 33.28 9.05 4.53
CA GLU A 29 34.36 8.47 5.35
C GLU A 29 33.92 7.22 6.16
N GLU A 30 32.70 7.19 6.71
CA GLU A 30 32.16 6.01 7.45
C GLU A 30 31.88 4.80 6.54
N ARG A 31 31.55 5.06 5.27
CA ARG A 31 31.29 3.99 4.27
C ARG A 31 32.55 3.19 3.93
N GLN A 32 33.73 3.79 4.08
CA GLN A 32 35.02 3.12 3.91
C GLN A 32 35.50 2.45 5.20
N SER A 33 35.24 3.04 6.39
CA SER A 33 35.68 2.45 7.66
C SER A 33 34.98 1.13 8.02
N LEU A 34 33.71 0.96 7.61
CA LEU A 34 32.96 -0.29 7.83
C LEU A 34 33.53 -1.49 7.04
N ILE A 35 34.27 -1.24 5.96
CA ILE A 35 34.93 -2.28 5.16
C ILE A 35 36.26 -2.71 5.81
N GLU A 36 36.88 -1.85 6.63
CA GLU A 36 38.20 -2.11 7.23
C GLU A 36 38.13 -2.72 8.65
N THR A 37 36.99 -2.69 9.33
CA THR A 37 36.86 -3.12 10.75
C THR A 37 36.63 -4.62 11.00
N GLU A 38 36.82 -5.51 10.03
CA GLU A 38 36.59 -6.96 10.22
C GLU A 38 37.62 -7.70 11.11
N GLU A 39 38.65 -7.04 11.64
CA GLU A 39 39.60 -7.65 12.59
C GLU A 39 39.35 -7.22 14.05
N GLY A 40 38.15 -7.52 14.57
CA GLY A 40 37.80 -7.35 16.00
C GLY A 40 38.29 -8.53 16.86
N SER A 41 39.18 -8.25 17.80
CA SER A 41 39.87 -9.22 18.67
C SER A 41 38.92 -10.02 19.56
N TRP A 42 39.15 -11.34 19.68
CA TRP A 42 38.34 -12.32 20.45
C TRP A 42 38.03 -11.94 21.90
N VAL A 43 38.81 -11.01 22.49
CA VAL A 43 38.58 -10.44 23.82
C VAL A 43 37.28 -9.63 23.93
N ASP A 44 36.83 -8.98 22.84
CA ASP A 44 35.57 -8.23 22.84
C ASP A 44 34.34 -9.15 22.89
N SER A 45 34.44 -10.33 22.27
CA SER A 45 33.43 -11.39 22.38
C SER A 45 33.35 -11.95 23.80
N LEU A 46 34.48 -12.00 24.52
CA LEU A 46 34.53 -12.50 25.89
C LEU A 46 33.98 -11.46 26.89
N ALA A 47 34.24 -10.18 26.66
CA ALA A 47 33.71 -9.08 27.47
C ALA A 47 32.17 -9.00 27.42
N ARG A 48 31.57 -9.28 26.26
CA ARG A 48 30.10 -9.31 26.07
C ARG A 48 29.42 -10.44 26.84
N LEU A 49 30.10 -11.55 27.10
CA LEU A 49 29.53 -12.68 27.83
C LEU A 49 29.41 -12.40 29.35
N VAL A 50 30.27 -11.52 29.88
CA VAL A 50 30.36 -11.21 31.31
C VAL A 50 29.38 -10.12 31.75
N VAL A 51 28.91 -9.27 30.82
CA VAL A 51 27.96 -8.19 31.09
C VAL A 51 26.54 -8.64 30.75
N ALA A 52 25.96 -9.48 31.60
CA ALA A 52 24.75 -10.23 31.27
C ALA A 52 23.44 -9.43 31.26
N VAL A 53 23.36 -8.20 31.79
CA VAL A 53 22.14 -7.36 31.65
C VAL A 53 22.51 -5.87 31.74
N PRO A 54 22.58 -5.13 30.62
CA PRO A 54 22.61 -3.67 30.64
C PRO A 54 21.26 -3.13 31.19
N PRO A 55 21.26 -2.08 32.02
CA PRO A 55 20.03 -1.39 32.42
C PRO A 55 19.27 -0.90 31.17
N PRO A 56 17.93 -0.74 31.25
CA PRO A 56 17.15 -0.26 30.11
C PRO A 56 17.75 1.06 29.61
N PRO A 57 18.10 1.14 28.31
CA PRO A 57 18.79 2.29 27.76
C PRO A 57 17.94 3.56 27.96
N PRO A 58 18.55 4.72 28.31
CA PRO A 58 17.83 5.99 28.39
C PRO A 58 17.08 6.28 27.08
N VAL A 59 15.99 7.06 27.15
CA VAL A 59 15.10 7.37 26.00
C VAL A 59 15.89 7.83 24.76
N ASN A 60 17.00 8.55 24.95
CA ASN A 60 17.91 8.96 23.88
C ASN A 60 18.58 7.78 23.17
N GLU A 61 19.02 6.74 23.88
CA GLU A 61 19.62 5.55 23.29
C GLU A 61 18.60 4.71 22.50
N MET A 62 17.34 4.68 22.95
CA MET A 62 16.26 4.05 22.18
C MET A 62 15.99 4.80 20.87
N GLU A 63 16.02 6.13 20.91
CA GLU A 63 15.86 6.96 19.71
C GLU A 63 17.03 6.81 18.74
N LEU A 64 18.27 6.76 19.25
CA LEU A 64 19.49 6.41 18.50
C LEU A 64 19.44 4.98 17.95
N ALA A 65 18.89 4.01 18.70
CA ALA A 65 18.73 2.63 18.23
C ALA A 65 17.70 2.53 17.11
N ILE A 66 16.61 3.31 17.14
CA ILE A 66 15.64 3.35 16.04
C ILE A 66 16.22 4.11 14.82
N LYS A 67 16.99 5.19 15.03
CA LYS A 67 17.73 5.90 13.97
C LYS A 67 18.75 4.98 13.28
N LYS A 68 19.50 4.20 14.07
CA LYS A 68 20.39 3.15 13.57
C LYS A 68 19.58 2.04 12.90
N GLY A 69 18.42 1.66 13.43
CA GLY A 69 17.58 0.61 12.86
C GLY A 69 17.13 0.88 11.42
N THR A 70 16.69 2.09 11.10
CA THR A 70 16.24 2.45 9.73
C THR A 70 17.39 2.50 8.74
N ARG A 71 18.53 3.10 9.12
CA ARG A 71 19.74 3.16 8.28
C ARG A 71 20.38 1.78 8.10
N ASN A 72 20.52 1.01 9.18
CA ASN A 72 21.06 -0.35 9.14
C ASN A 72 20.20 -1.29 8.28
N PHE A 73 18.87 -1.16 8.35
CA PHE A 73 17.97 -1.94 7.50
C PHE A 73 18.13 -1.57 6.02
N ARG A 74 18.27 -0.27 5.73
CA ARG A 74 18.55 0.22 4.38
C ARG A 74 19.83 -0.37 3.82
N ASP A 75 20.91 -0.29 4.59
CA ASP A 75 22.24 -0.78 4.18
C ASP A 75 22.25 -2.30 4.04
N MET A 76 21.54 -3.02 4.92
CA MET A 76 21.33 -4.48 4.79
C MET A 76 20.63 -4.83 3.47
N ILE A 77 19.56 -4.13 3.09
CA ILE A 77 18.87 -4.35 1.81
C ILE A 77 19.78 -4.05 0.62
N ILE A 78 20.52 -2.95 0.68
CA ILE A 78 21.45 -2.55 -0.39
C ILE A 78 22.54 -3.62 -0.58
N ASN A 79 23.14 -4.10 0.52
CA ASN A 79 24.16 -5.15 0.49
C ASN A 79 23.59 -6.47 -0.03
N MET A 80 22.40 -6.87 0.43
CA MET A 80 21.71 -8.07 -0.07
C MET A 80 21.44 -7.98 -1.57
N LEU A 81 20.91 -6.85 -2.06
CA LEU A 81 20.64 -6.66 -3.50
C LEU A 81 21.93 -6.64 -4.32
N ARG A 82 23.02 -6.09 -3.76
CA ARG A 82 24.34 -6.10 -4.38
C ARG A 82 24.90 -7.52 -4.48
N GLU A 83 24.82 -8.31 -3.41
CA GLU A 83 25.24 -9.71 -3.43
C GLU A 83 24.44 -10.54 -4.45
N TRP A 84 23.13 -10.31 -4.55
CA TRP A 84 22.29 -10.99 -5.55
C TRP A 84 22.66 -10.61 -6.98
N ALA A 85 22.95 -9.33 -7.23
CA ALA A 85 23.34 -8.86 -8.56
C ALA A 85 24.75 -9.29 -8.98
N LEU A 86 25.67 -9.49 -8.02
CA LEU A 86 27.04 -9.92 -8.27
C LEU A 86 27.23 -11.44 -8.25
N GLY A 87 26.39 -12.16 -7.51
CA GLY A 87 26.55 -13.60 -7.30
C GLY A 87 26.10 -14.47 -8.47
N SER A 88 25.04 -14.08 -9.18
CA SER A 88 24.51 -14.87 -10.30
C SER A 88 23.90 -14.01 -11.40
N PHE A 89 23.92 -14.52 -12.63
CA PHE A 89 23.22 -13.90 -13.74
C PHE A 89 21.72 -14.10 -13.59
N ILE A 90 20.95 -13.01 -13.59
CA ILE A 90 19.49 -13.03 -13.42
C ILE A 90 18.83 -12.91 -14.80
N GLU A 91 18.07 -13.93 -15.20
CA GLU A 91 17.37 -13.95 -16.50
C GLU A 91 16.00 -13.27 -16.45
N SER A 92 15.30 -13.33 -15.30
CA SER A 92 13.94 -12.79 -15.17
C SER A 92 13.93 -11.25 -15.16
N ASN A 93 13.37 -10.65 -16.20
CA ASN A 93 13.19 -9.20 -16.28
C ASN A 93 12.27 -8.66 -15.16
N GLU A 94 11.28 -9.44 -14.73
CA GLU A 94 10.39 -9.05 -13.65
C GLU A 94 11.14 -8.92 -12.32
N LEU A 95 12.00 -9.89 -12.00
CA LEU A 95 12.82 -9.85 -10.78
C LEU A 95 13.74 -8.63 -10.79
N ILE A 96 14.41 -8.37 -11.92
CA ILE A 96 15.27 -7.18 -12.07
C ILE A 96 14.47 -5.90 -11.80
N ARG A 97 13.26 -5.77 -12.36
CA ARG A 97 12.39 -4.60 -12.11
C ARG A 97 12.03 -4.46 -10.63
N LYS A 98 11.70 -5.57 -9.94
CA LYS A 98 11.37 -5.55 -8.51
C LYS A 98 12.59 -5.20 -7.65
N MET A 99 13.77 -5.70 -7.98
CA MET A 99 15.03 -5.36 -7.30
C MET A 99 15.35 -3.87 -7.42
N PHE A 100 15.27 -3.29 -8.63
CA PHE A 100 15.49 -1.86 -8.83
C PHE A 100 14.41 -0.99 -8.18
N HIS A 101 13.15 -1.41 -8.19
CA HIS A 101 12.10 -0.73 -7.43
C HIS A 101 12.40 -0.72 -5.93
N LEU A 102 12.81 -1.85 -5.36
CA LEU A 102 13.16 -1.93 -3.95
C LEU A 102 14.36 -1.05 -3.62
N LEU A 103 15.38 -1.02 -4.48
CA LEU A 103 16.54 -0.15 -4.34
C LEU A 103 16.14 1.33 -4.39
N LEU A 104 15.33 1.73 -5.39
CA LEU A 104 14.84 3.11 -5.52
C LEU A 104 14.06 3.54 -4.28
N ARG A 105 13.25 2.64 -3.73
CA ARG A 105 12.47 2.87 -2.50
C ARG A 105 13.37 3.14 -1.29
N GLN A 106 14.50 2.43 -1.16
CA GLN A 106 15.49 2.69 -0.10
C GLN A 106 16.09 4.10 -0.18
N TYR A 107 16.23 4.67 -1.38
CA TYR A 107 16.74 6.02 -1.58
C TYR A 107 15.65 7.10 -1.59
N SER A 108 14.38 6.72 -1.78
CA SER A 108 13.25 7.64 -1.98
C SER A 108 12.33 7.77 -0.76
N GLY A 109 12.87 7.70 0.46
CA GLY A 109 12.06 7.70 1.69
C GLY A 109 11.15 8.92 1.86
N ILE A 110 11.59 10.11 1.43
CA ILE A 110 10.77 11.34 1.50
C ILE A 110 9.56 11.26 0.57
N ARG A 111 9.76 10.74 -0.66
CA ARG A 111 8.68 10.60 -1.64
C ARG A 111 7.66 9.58 -1.15
N GLU A 112 8.12 8.43 -0.66
CA GLU A 112 7.24 7.41 -0.09
C GLU A 112 6.41 7.95 1.08
N LEU A 113 7.01 8.79 1.94
CA LEU A 113 6.29 9.46 3.01
C LEU A 113 5.27 10.46 2.46
N GLN A 114 5.65 11.27 1.45
CA GLN A 114 4.75 12.22 0.81
C GLN A 114 3.53 11.52 0.22
N ASP A 115 3.74 10.41 -0.50
CA ASP A 115 2.67 9.62 -1.10
C ASP A 115 1.76 8.99 -0.03
N ALA A 116 2.34 8.48 1.06
CA ALA A 116 1.58 7.96 2.20
C ALA A 116 0.77 9.05 2.93
N MET A 117 1.35 10.24 3.11
CA MET A 117 0.67 11.39 3.70
C MET A 117 -0.47 11.88 2.82
N ALA A 118 -0.32 11.84 1.50
CA ALA A 118 -1.40 12.16 0.57
C ALA A 118 -2.60 11.21 0.72
N GLN A 119 -2.38 9.98 1.17
CA GLN A 119 -3.41 8.97 1.44
C GLN A 119 -3.89 8.94 2.91
N THR A 120 -3.37 9.81 3.77
CA THR A 120 -3.73 9.82 5.19
C THR A 120 -4.97 10.70 5.42
N TYR A 121 -5.91 10.20 6.22
CA TYR A 121 -7.11 10.94 6.61
C TYR A 121 -7.29 10.91 8.12
N VAL A 122 -7.65 12.05 8.72
CA VAL A 122 -7.82 12.18 10.17
C VAL A 122 -9.31 12.24 10.50
N LEU A 123 -9.75 11.37 11.38
CA LEU A 123 -11.14 11.22 11.83
C LEU A 123 -11.23 11.47 13.33
N HIS A 124 -12.40 11.87 13.80
CA HIS A 124 -12.67 12.01 15.22
C HIS A 124 -12.85 10.63 15.88
N GLU A 125 -12.32 10.43 17.08
CA GLU A 125 -12.35 9.14 17.79
C GLU A 125 -13.76 8.54 17.96
N ARG A 126 -14.76 9.38 18.21
CA ARG A 126 -16.19 9.01 18.27
C ARG A 126 -16.72 8.23 17.06
N ASN A 127 -16.07 8.36 15.90
CA ASN A 127 -16.50 7.75 14.65
C ASN A 127 -15.79 6.41 14.38
N ASN A 128 -14.96 5.91 15.30
CA ASN A 128 -14.09 4.75 15.05
C ASN A 128 -14.87 3.49 14.65
N GLU A 129 -15.98 3.18 15.33
CA GLU A 129 -16.84 2.04 15.02
C GLU A 129 -17.48 2.19 13.63
N ASP A 130 -18.04 3.37 13.33
CA ASP A 130 -18.64 3.65 12.02
C ASP A 130 -17.61 3.55 10.89
N VAL A 131 -16.36 4.00 11.13
CA VAL A 131 -15.26 3.90 10.16
C VAL A 131 -14.82 2.45 9.97
N GLN A 132 -14.73 1.66 11.04
CA GLN A 132 -14.40 0.24 10.95
C GLN A 132 -15.43 -0.51 10.10
N ASP A 133 -16.72 -0.31 10.38
CA ASP A 133 -17.82 -0.89 9.59
C ASP A 133 -17.76 -0.44 8.12
N PHE A 134 -17.50 0.84 7.89
CA PHE A 134 -17.34 1.39 6.54
C PHE A 134 -16.22 0.69 5.76
N ILE A 135 -15.05 0.49 6.38
CA ILE A 135 -13.92 -0.19 5.74
C ILE A 135 -14.25 -1.66 5.45
N ILE A 136 -14.93 -2.36 6.35
CA ILE A 136 -15.36 -3.75 6.11
C ILE A 136 -16.30 -3.83 4.90
N TYR A 137 -17.29 -2.94 4.80
CA TYR A 137 -18.20 -2.90 3.65
C TYR A 137 -17.49 -2.53 2.35
N LEU A 138 -16.51 -1.62 2.41
CA LEU A 138 -15.71 -1.25 1.24
C LEU A 138 -14.82 -2.41 0.76
N ILE A 139 -14.22 -3.18 1.67
CA ILE A 139 -13.44 -4.38 1.33
C ILE A 139 -14.35 -5.39 0.63
N GLN A 140 -15.52 -5.67 1.20
CA GLN A 140 -16.50 -6.58 0.61
C GLN A 140 -16.90 -6.17 -0.82
N ILE A 141 -17.08 -4.87 -1.07
CA ILE A 141 -17.38 -4.35 -2.41
C ILE A 141 -16.18 -4.54 -3.36
N ARG A 142 -14.95 -4.30 -2.88
CA ARG A 142 -13.73 -4.44 -3.70
C ARG A 142 -13.41 -5.87 -4.05
N GLU A 143 -13.67 -6.84 -3.17
CA GLU A 143 -13.51 -8.27 -3.47
C GLU A 143 -14.40 -8.72 -4.63
N LEU A 144 -15.58 -8.11 -4.77
CA LEU A 144 -16.52 -8.42 -5.84
C LEU A 144 -16.17 -7.75 -7.18
N LEU A 145 -15.19 -6.84 -7.23
CA LEU A 145 -14.77 -6.18 -8.49
C LEU A 145 -14.12 -7.13 -9.49
N THR A 146 -13.42 -8.16 -8.99
CA THR A 146 -12.66 -9.10 -9.82
C THR A 146 -13.47 -10.34 -10.20
N VAL A 147 -14.67 -10.50 -9.64
CA VAL A 147 -15.52 -11.68 -9.81
C VAL A 147 -16.55 -11.41 -10.90
N GLN A 148 -16.82 -12.42 -11.74
CA GLN A 148 -17.93 -12.36 -12.68
C GLN A 148 -19.25 -12.51 -11.91
N PHE A 149 -20.15 -11.54 -12.06
CA PHE A 149 -21.38 -11.49 -11.27
C PHE A 149 -22.35 -12.62 -11.63
N GLU A 150 -22.68 -13.46 -10.65
CA GLU A 150 -23.87 -14.33 -10.66
C GLU A 150 -24.94 -13.76 -9.71
N HIS A 151 -26.09 -14.44 -9.64
CA HIS A 151 -27.25 -13.96 -8.90
C HIS A 151 -27.00 -13.82 -7.37
N THR A 152 -26.11 -14.65 -6.82
CA THR A 152 -25.69 -14.63 -5.42
C THR A 152 -24.80 -13.43 -5.09
N GLU A 153 -23.81 -13.16 -5.94
CA GLU A 153 -22.84 -12.08 -5.81
C GLU A 153 -23.54 -10.72 -5.96
N GLU A 154 -24.49 -10.61 -6.89
CA GLU A 154 -25.30 -9.40 -7.04
C GLU A 154 -26.11 -9.07 -5.78
N ALA A 155 -26.66 -10.07 -5.11
CA ALA A 155 -27.42 -9.87 -3.87
C ALA A 155 -26.51 -9.39 -2.73
N ILE A 156 -25.29 -9.94 -2.65
CA ILE A 156 -24.27 -9.51 -1.69
C ILE A 156 -23.81 -8.08 -1.99
N LEU A 157 -23.56 -7.76 -3.25
CA LEU A 157 -23.17 -6.43 -3.71
C LEU A 157 -24.24 -5.38 -3.36
N LYS A 158 -25.51 -5.64 -3.69
CA LYS A 158 -26.63 -4.74 -3.37
C LYS A 158 -26.71 -4.47 -1.87
N ARG A 159 -26.53 -5.52 -1.05
CA ARG A 159 -26.50 -5.38 0.42
C ARG A 159 -25.28 -4.58 0.89
N GLY A 160 -24.10 -4.82 0.33
CA GLY A 160 -22.87 -4.11 0.65
C GLY A 160 -22.97 -2.61 0.33
N LEU A 161 -23.46 -2.27 -0.86
CA LEU A 161 -23.71 -0.88 -1.27
C LEU A 161 -24.74 -0.19 -0.37
N TRP A 162 -25.82 -0.89 -0.01
CA TRP A 162 -26.83 -0.34 0.89
C TRP A 162 -26.25 -0.05 2.29
N LYS A 163 -25.46 -0.97 2.85
CA LYS A 163 -24.78 -0.77 4.14
C LYS A 163 -23.75 0.36 4.09
N LEU A 164 -23.01 0.46 3.00
CA LEU A 164 -22.03 1.53 2.79
C LEU A 164 -22.72 2.90 2.71
N MET A 165 -23.82 3.00 1.95
CA MET A 165 -24.60 4.23 1.80
C MET A 165 -25.35 4.62 3.09
N ASN A 166 -25.75 3.64 3.91
CA ASN A 166 -26.43 3.89 5.18
C ASN A 166 -25.47 4.27 6.33
N ASN A 167 -24.16 4.22 6.11
CA ASN A 167 -23.17 4.63 7.09
C ASN A 167 -23.05 6.16 7.16
N ARG A 168 -22.98 6.73 8.37
CA ARG A 168 -22.90 8.19 8.60
C ARG A 168 -21.64 8.82 7.99
N ILE A 169 -20.53 8.08 7.94
CA ILE A 169 -19.24 8.53 7.41
C ILE A 169 -19.32 8.83 5.92
N PHE A 170 -20.18 8.12 5.19
CA PHE A 170 -20.35 8.28 3.75
C PHE A 170 -20.69 9.71 3.35
N PHE A 171 -21.59 10.36 4.11
CA PHE A 171 -22.02 11.73 3.82
C PHE A 171 -21.25 12.80 4.60
N GLN A 172 -20.71 12.46 5.77
CA GLN A 172 -19.93 13.40 6.58
C GLN A 172 -18.56 13.69 5.97
N HIS A 173 -17.95 12.71 5.31
CA HIS A 173 -16.56 12.79 4.84
C HIS A 173 -16.46 12.52 3.33
N PRO A 174 -16.92 13.46 2.46
CA PRO A 174 -16.84 13.28 1.00
C PRO A 174 -15.40 13.18 0.50
N ASP A 175 -14.44 13.79 1.19
CA ASP A 175 -13.01 13.69 0.86
C ASP A 175 -12.46 12.29 1.05
N LEU A 176 -12.90 11.58 2.10
CA LEU A 176 -12.53 10.18 2.33
C LEU A 176 -13.05 9.27 1.21
N MET A 177 -14.26 9.53 0.70
CA MET A 177 -14.83 8.79 -0.43
C MET A 177 -14.04 8.98 -1.72
N ARG A 178 -13.51 10.19 -1.93
CA ARG A 178 -12.60 10.50 -3.04
C ARG A 178 -11.25 9.83 -2.86
N LEU A 179 -10.68 9.92 -1.65
CA LEU A 179 -9.38 9.35 -1.31
C LEU A 179 -9.33 7.83 -1.46
N LEU A 180 -10.41 7.15 -1.08
CA LEU A 180 -10.55 5.71 -1.20
C LEU A 180 -11.12 5.27 -2.55
N SER A 181 -11.26 6.18 -3.52
CA SER A 181 -11.77 5.89 -4.86
C SER A 181 -13.09 5.10 -4.84
N VAL A 182 -13.98 5.37 -3.89
CA VAL A 182 -15.24 4.61 -3.73
C VAL A 182 -16.10 4.74 -4.98
N HIS A 183 -16.15 5.96 -5.53
CA HIS A 183 -16.87 6.25 -6.78
C HIS A 183 -16.29 5.49 -7.98
N GLU A 184 -14.95 5.34 -8.09
CA GLU A 184 -14.32 4.55 -9.15
C GLU A 184 -14.73 3.07 -9.04
N ASN A 185 -14.69 2.51 -7.83
CA ASN A 185 -15.13 1.13 -7.58
C ASN A 185 -16.58 0.92 -8.04
N VAL A 186 -17.48 1.84 -7.67
CA VAL A 186 -18.90 1.75 -8.06
C VAL A 186 -19.06 1.87 -9.59
N MET A 187 -18.31 2.75 -10.25
CA MET A 187 -18.34 2.87 -11.72
C MET A 187 -17.85 1.59 -12.41
N THR A 188 -16.78 0.97 -11.92
CA THR A 188 -16.28 -0.31 -12.45
C THR A 188 -17.30 -1.42 -12.30
N ILE A 189 -17.97 -1.52 -11.15
CA ILE A 189 -19.04 -2.51 -10.92
C ILE A 189 -20.20 -2.27 -11.88
N MET A 190 -20.62 -1.02 -12.05
CA MET A 190 -21.70 -0.67 -12.98
C MET A 190 -21.34 -1.07 -14.41
N MET A 191 -20.10 -0.81 -14.85
CA MET A 191 -19.63 -1.22 -16.17
C MET A 191 -19.64 -2.74 -16.34
N ASN A 192 -19.13 -3.49 -15.35
CA ASN A 192 -19.09 -4.95 -15.38
C ASN A 192 -20.50 -5.57 -15.51
N ILE A 193 -21.49 -5.02 -14.80
CA ILE A 193 -22.89 -5.47 -14.88
C ILE A 193 -23.49 -5.16 -16.26
N LEU A 194 -23.29 -3.95 -16.77
CA LEU A 194 -23.83 -3.54 -18.09
C LEU A 194 -23.23 -4.37 -19.23
N THR A 195 -21.92 -4.64 -19.19
CA THR A 195 -21.25 -5.49 -20.19
C THR A 195 -21.74 -6.94 -20.11
N ALA A 196 -21.95 -7.49 -18.91
CA ALA A 196 -22.50 -8.84 -18.76
C ALA A 196 -23.92 -8.96 -19.33
N GLN A 197 -24.76 -7.95 -19.12
CA GLN A 197 -26.12 -7.92 -19.68
C GLN A 197 -26.12 -7.75 -21.20
N GLN A 198 -25.22 -6.95 -21.77
CA GLN A 198 -25.10 -6.79 -23.22
C GLN A 198 -24.61 -8.08 -23.91
N GLY A 199 -23.63 -8.78 -23.31
CA GLY A 199 -23.16 -10.08 -23.83
C GLY A 199 -24.21 -11.18 -23.80
N ALA A 200 -25.11 -11.17 -22.80
CA ALA A 200 -26.26 -12.07 -22.76
C ALA A 200 -27.28 -11.76 -23.87
N VAL A 201 -27.52 -10.47 -24.17
CA VAL A 201 -28.45 -10.02 -25.22
C VAL A 201 -27.93 -10.32 -26.63
N GLU A 202 -26.61 -10.25 -26.86
CA GLU A 202 -26.01 -10.64 -28.15
C GLU A 202 -26.12 -12.15 -28.42
N HIS A 203 -26.00 -13.00 -27.38
CA HIS A 203 -26.21 -14.45 -27.51
C HIS A 203 -27.68 -14.84 -27.71
N GLU A 204 -28.63 -14.14 -27.09
CA GLU A 204 -30.07 -14.36 -27.36
C GLU A 204 -30.50 -13.82 -28.74
N GLY A 205 -29.80 -12.82 -29.28
CA GLY A 205 -30.06 -12.26 -30.62
C GLY A 205 -29.67 -13.17 -31.79
N GLU A 206 -28.72 -14.09 -31.60
CA GLU A 206 -28.37 -15.10 -32.61
C GLU A 206 -29.32 -16.31 -32.56
N GLU A 207 -29.74 -16.78 -31.37
CA GLU A 207 -30.67 -17.91 -31.27
C GLU A 207 -32.08 -17.62 -31.82
N VAL A 208 -32.53 -16.36 -31.78
CA VAL A 208 -33.86 -15.98 -32.30
C VAL A 208 -33.89 -15.92 -33.84
N LYS A 209 -32.75 -15.75 -34.52
CA LYS A 209 -32.71 -15.71 -35.99
C LYS A 209 -32.79 -17.09 -36.66
N GLU A 210 -32.51 -18.18 -35.95
CA GLU A 210 -32.47 -19.52 -36.55
C GLU A 210 -33.81 -20.29 -36.49
N LYS A 211 -34.81 -19.80 -35.75
CA LYS A 211 -36.10 -20.48 -35.58
C LYS A 211 -37.29 -19.69 -36.12
N THR A 212 -37.23 -19.31 -37.40
CA THR A 212 -38.46 -19.03 -38.16
C THR A 212 -38.78 -20.22 -39.06
N PRO A 213 -39.82 -21.04 -38.76
CA PRO A 213 -40.23 -22.08 -39.69
C PRO A 213 -40.92 -21.44 -40.89
N LEU A 214 -40.34 -21.62 -42.08
CA LEU A 214 -40.97 -21.36 -43.38
C LEU A 214 -42.28 -22.17 -43.49
N LYS A 215 -43.42 -21.55 -43.20
CA LYS A 215 -44.74 -22.10 -43.57
C LYS A 215 -45.01 -21.78 -45.04
N VAL A 216 -44.79 -22.78 -45.87
CA VAL A 216 -45.29 -22.85 -47.25
C VAL A 216 -46.82 -22.76 -47.21
N CYS A 217 -47.39 -21.71 -47.82
CA CYS A 217 -48.82 -21.64 -48.09
C CYS A 217 -49.04 -21.39 -49.58
N THR A 218 -49.47 -22.45 -50.26
CA THR A 218 -49.97 -22.50 -51.63
C THR A 218 -51.19 -21.58 -51.78
N ARG A 219 -51.14 -20.65 -52.75
CA ARG A 219 -52.29 -19.88 -53.19
C ARG A 219 -53.14 -20.71 -54.15
N LEU A 220 -54.34 -21.07 -53.72
CA LEU A 220 -55.48 -21.38 -54.57
C LEU A 220 -56.19 -20.06 -54.92
N ARG A 221 -56.04 -19.61 -56.16
CA ARG A 221 -57.09 -18.95 -56.97
C ARG A 221 -56.66 -18.86 -58.42
#